data_AF-A0A917AHM1-F1
#
_entry.id   AF-A0A917AHM1-F1
#
_cell.length_a   1.000
_cell.length_b   1.000
_cell.length_c   1.000
_cell.angle_alpha   90.00
_cell.angle_beta   90.00
_cell.angle_gamma   90.00
#
_symmetry.space_group_name_H-M   'P 1'
#
loop_
_entity.id
_entity.type
_entity.pdbx_description
1 polymer ?
#
loop_
_entity_poly.entity_id
_entity_poly.type
_entity_poly.pdbx_seq_one_letter_code
_entity_poly.pdbx_strand_id
1 'polypeptide(L)' 'MTTSCIKFTSADIETAKGVGSISTLTFDLDITVEPVASTNPLAPAHRVLGRSPRGKLV' A
#
# COMPACT_ATOMS: atom_id res chain seq x y z
N MET A 1 12.72 -4.99 14.76
CA MET A 1 11.34 -4.82 14.28
C MET A 1 11.25 -3.44 13.68
N THR A 2 11.26 -3.37 12.34
CA THR A 2 11.07 -2.13 11.60
C THR A 2 9.58 -1.76 11.64
N THR A 3 9.28 -0.46 11.56
CA THR A 3 7.90 0.02 11.61
C THR A 3 7.33 0.01 10.19
N SER A 4 6.16 -0.61 10.01
CA SER A 4 5.43 -0.52 8.74
C SER A 4 5.11 0.93 8.42
N CYS A 5 5.42 1.37 7.20
CA CYS A 5 5.20 2.75 6.78
C CYS A 5 4.76 2.84 5.33
N ILE A 6 3.99 3.88 5.03
CA ILE A 6 3.61 4.28 3.67
C ILE A 6 3.96 5.75 3.53
N LYS A 7 4.64 6.10 2.44
CA LYS A 7 4.92 7.47 2.05
C LYS A 7 4.10 7.80 0.81
N PHE A 8 3.18 8.73 0.96
CA PHE A 8 2.39 9.26 -0.15
C PHE A 8 3.18 10.30 -0.95
N THR A 9 2.86 10.41 -2.24
CA THR A 9 3.51 11.35 -3.17
C THR A 9 2.99 12.78 -3.03
N SER A 10 1.86 12.98 -2.36
CA SER A 10 1.20 14.27 -2.16
C SER A 10 0.58 14.36 -0.77
N ALA A 11 0.33 15.59 -0.31
CA ALA A 11 -0.44 15.87 0.91
C ALA A 11 -1.95 15.68 0.71
N ASP A 12 -2.45 15.76 -0.53
CA ASP A 12 -3.82 15.35 -0.87
C ASP A 12 -3.88 13.83 -0.98
N ILE A 13 -4.23 13.17 0.14
CA ILE A 13 -4.13 11.71 0.26
C ILE A 13 -5.20 11.01 -0.60
N GLU A 14 -6.36 11.61 -0.82
CA GLU A 14 -7.47 10.97 -1.54
C GLU A 14 -7.09 10.55 -2.96
N THR A 15 -6.25 11.35 -3.62
CA THR A 15 -5.77 11.10 -4.99
C THR A 15 -4.31 10.64 -5.05
N ALA A 16 -3.61 10.63 -3.91
CA ALA A 16 -2.19 10.29 -3.86
C ALA A 16 -1.92 8.80 -4.05
N LYS A 17 -0.80 8.53 -4.72
CA LYS A 17 -0.15 7.23 -4.73
C LYS A 17 0.84 7.14 -3.57
N GLY A 18 1.22 5.92 -3.22
CA GLY A 18 2.20 5.70 -2.16
C GLY A 18 3.12 4.52 -2.43
N VAL A 19 4.26 4.53 -1.74
CA VAL A 19 5.18 3.39 -1.63
C VAL A 19 5.51 3.19 -0.18
N GLY A 20 5.78 1.95 0.23
CA GLY A 20 5.99 1.65 1.62
C GLY A 20 6.57 0.27 1.86
N SER A 21 6.73 -0.05 3.13
CA SER A 21 7.11 -1.38 3.57
C SER A 21 6.18 -1.85 4.68
N ILE A 22 5.84 -3.15 4.65
CA ILE A 22 5.19 -3.84 5.76
C ILE A 22 6.21 -4.78 6.37
N SER A 23 6.55 -4.53 7.63
CA SER A 23 7.48 -5.41 8.34
C SER A 23 6.81 -6.69 8.80
N THR A 24 7.42 -7.83 8.47
CA THR A 24 7.04 -9.14 8.99
C THR A 24 8.08 -9.64 10.00
N LEU A 25 7.89 -10.84 10.55
CA LEU A 25 8.84 -11.42 11.49
C LEU A 25 10.22 -11.71 10.88
N THR A 26 10.28 -12.00 9.58
CA THR A 26 11.49 -12.52 8.92
C THR A 26 11.97 -11.71 7.72
N PHE A 27 11.13 -10.85 7.15
CA PHE A 27 11.47 -9.97 6.03
C PHE A 27 10.50 -8.77 5.96
N ASP A 28 10.86 -7.75 5.21
CA ASP A 28 9.97 -6.63 4.90
C ASP A 28 9.33 -6.83 3.51
N LEU A 29 8.03 -6.53 3.39
CA LEU A 29 7.29 -6.55 2.13
C LEU A 29 7.25 -5.14 1.56
N ASP A 30 7.88 -4.94 0.40
CA ASP A 30 7.68 -3.72 -0.38
C ASP A 30 6.25 -3.68 -0.91
N ILE A 31 5.60 -2.53 -0.71
CA ILE A 31 4.24 -2.27 -1.16
C ILE A 31 4.14 -0.99 -1.97
N THR A 32 3.15 -0.99 -2.86
CA THR A 32 2.69 0.18 -3.61
C THR A 32 1.23 0.43 -3.29
N VAL A 33 0.82 1.69 -3.31
CA VAL A 33 -0.52 2.13 -2.92
C VAL A 33 -1.10 2.97 -4.05
N GLU A 34 -2.30 2.61 -4.49
CA GLU A 34 -3.01 3.25 -5.61
C GLU A 34 -4.40 3.69 -5.14
N PRO A 35 -4.87 4.90 -5.46
CA PRO A 35 -6.22 5.34 -5.12
C PRO A 35 -7.26 4.53 -5.93
N VAL A 36 -8.42 4.32 -5.32
CA VAL A 36 -9.54 3.59 -5.93
C VAL A 36 -10.70 4.55 -6.16
N ALA A 37 -11.06 4.76 -7.42
CA ALA A 37 -12.28 5.47 -7.77
C ALA A 37 -13.48 4.52 -7.66
N SER A 38 -14.39 4.82 -6.73
CA SER A 38 -15.62 4.05 -6.53
C SER A 38 -16.76 4.97 -6.14
N THR A 39 -17.96 4.67 -6.65
CA THR A 39 -19.20 5.36 -6.26
C THR A 39 -19.85 4.74 -5.02
N ASN A 40 -19.38 3.57 -4.57
CA ASN A 40 -19.83 2.96 -3.33
C ASN A 40 -19.18 3.71 -2.14
N PRO A 41 -19.98 4.30 -1.22
CA PRO A 41 -19.46 5.05 -0.07
C PRO A 41 -18.67 4.19 0.92
N LEU A 42 -18.78 2.86 0.85
CA LEU A 42 -18.05 1.91 1.70
C LEU A 42 -16.85 1.27 1.01
N ALA A 43 -16.51 1.70 -0.20
CA ALA A 43 -15.32 1.20 -0.87
C ALA A 43 -14.05 1.70 -0.17
N PRO A 44 -12.98 0.88 -0.11
CA PRO A 44 -11.67 1.35 0.34
C PRO A 44 -11.17 2.50 -0.53
N ALA A 45 -10.56 3.52 0.09
CA ALA A 45 -10.00 4.67 -0.62
C ALA A 45 -8.76 4.30 -1.46
N HIS A 46 -7.96 3.34 -0.99
CA HIS A 46 -6.73 2.91 -1.64
C HIS A 46 -6.61 1.39 -1.70
N ARG A 47 -5.95 0.91 -2.74
CA ARG A 47 -5.51 -0.47 -2.89
C ARG A 47 -4.02 -0.56 -2.61
N VAL A 48 -3.63 -1.50 -1.75
CA VAL A 48 -2.24 -1.82 -1.47
C VAL A 48 -1.87 -3.07 -2.25
N LEU A 49 -0.78 -3.00 -3.01
CA LEU A 49 -0.26 -4.08 -3.83
C LEU A 49 1.15 -4.43 -3.37
N GLY A 50 1.46 -5.71 -3.26
CA GLY A 50 2.78 -6.20 -2.86
C GLY A 50 3.22 -7.40 -3.68
N ARG A 51 4.49 -7.79 -3.50
CA ARG A 51 4.97 -9.09 -3.99
C ARG A 51 5.14 -10.03 -2.82
N SER A 52 4.46 -11.16 -2.88
CA SER A 52 4.70 -12.25 -1.93
C SER A 52 6.14 -12.76 -2.03
N PRO A 53 6.67 -13.44 -0.99
CA PRO A 53 8.01 -14.04 -1.02
C PRO A 53 8.23 -15.03 -2.18
N ARG A 54 7.15 -15.58 -2.73
CA ARG A 54 7.19 -16.51 -3.87
C ARG A 54 7.09 -15.79 -5.22
N GLY A 55 7.22 -14.47 -5.24
CA GLY A 55 7.18 -13.65 -6.45
C GLY A 55 5.77 -13.43 -7.04
N LYS A 56 4.71 -13.92 -6.39
CA LYS A 56 3.34 -13.63 -6.85
C LYS A 56 2.94 -12.22 -6.45
N LEU A 57 2.39 -11.47 -7.41
CA LEU A 57 1.71 -10.21 -7.15
C LEU A 57 0.44 -10.48 -6.34
N VAL A 58 0.27 -9.75 -5.25
CA VAL A 58 -0.86 -9.86 -4.32
C VAL A 58 -1.40 -8.48 -3.96
#